data_AF-A0A0N7ZB58-F1
#
_entry.id   AF-A0A0N7ZB58-F1
#
_cell.length_a   1.000
_cell.length_b   1.000
_cell.length_c   1.000
_cell.angle_alpha   90.00
_cell.angle_beta   90.00
_cell.angle_gamma   90.00
#
_symmetry.space_group_name_H-M   'P 1'
#
loop_
_entity.id
_entity.type
_entity.pdbx_description
1 polymer ?
#
loop_
_entity_poly.entity_id
_entity_poly.type
_entity_poly.pdbx_seq_one_letter_code
_entity_poly.pdbx_strand_id
1 'polypeptide(L)'
;MTVTYTSNVATCSGFGCFWKLLFRWKGSIYKLVWPELLAYSCLYYACNLAYRFALSEEQKRLFEKVSVYCQYFSDLIPLSFVLGFYVSIVVQRWWEQYMSLPWPDSLALFVSTSIHGLDERSRLMRRTVMRYVNLTEIITFIMISPGVKKRFPTLEHLVEAGILTSNEQKIFDDLNAKTSHSKYWMPLVWAGSIIARARKEGRIRDDFAVKTMLDEINRFRGLCGGLLSYDWISIPLVYTQVKILNV
;
A
#
# COMPACT_ATOMS: atom_id res chain seq x y z
N MET A 1 -3.73 8.60 -3.76
CA MET A 1 -5.02 9.02 -3.16
C MET A 1 -6.09 8.06 -3.63
N THR A 2 -6.84 7.46 -2.71
CA THR A 2 -7.99 6.59 -3.00
C THR A 2 -9.15 7.40 -3.56
N VAL A 3 -9.95 6.81 -4.44
CA VAL A 3 -11.09 7.48 -5.09
C VAL A 3 -12.35 6.67 -4.85
N THR A 4 -13.18 7.10 -3.91
CA THR A 4 -14.47 6.48 -3.62
C THR A 4 -15.53 6.97 -4.61
N TYR A 5 -16.28 6.03 -5.19
CA TYR A 5 -17.42 6.29 -6.08
C TYR A 5 -18.60 5.35 -5.81
N THR A 6 -18.59 4.63 -4.68
CA THR A 6 -19.59 3.62 -4.32
C THR A 6 -21.02 4.16 -4.37
N SER A 7 -21.26 5.37 -3.85
CA SER A 7 -22.58 5.99 -3.87
C SER A 7 -23.07 6.35 -5.28
N ASN A 8 -22.16 6.64 -6.21
CA ASN A 8 -22.52 6.98 -7.60
C ASN A 8 -23.02 5.78 -8.41
N VAL A 9 -22.75 4.55 -7.94
CA VAL A 9 -23.13 3.29 -8.59
C VAL A 9 -24.02 2.42 -7.69
N ALA A 10 -24.57 3.00 -6.61
CA ALA A 10 -25.37 2.26 -5.64
C ALA A 10 -26.74 1.80 -6.18
N THR A 11 -27.25 2.45 -7.24
CA THR A 11 -28.53 2.11 -7.87
C THR A 11 -28.35 1.91 -9.37
N CYS A 12 -28.94 0.83 -9.90
CA CYS A 12 -29.07 0.61 -11.34
C CYS A 12 -30.33 1.26 -11.92
N SER A 13 -30.85 2.32 -11.28
CA SER A 13 -32.08 2.99 -11.72
C SER A 13 -31.77 3.98 -12.83
N GLY A 14 -31.92 3.54 -14.08
CA GLY A 14 -31.86 4.39 -15.28
C GLY A 14 -30.73 4.04 -16.25
N PHE A 15 -30.87 4.52 -17.49
CA PHE A 15 -29.85 4.43 -18.53
C PHE A 15 -28.66 5.33 -18.18
N GLY A 16 -27.42 4.82 -18.25
CA GLY A 16 -26.21 5.64 -18.13
C GLY A 16 -25.57 5.79 -16.72
N CYS A 17 -25.83 4.88 -15.77
CA CYS A 17 -25.15 4.89 -14.46
C CYS A 17 -23.61 4.93 -14.59
N PHE A 18 -23.05 4.14 -15.50
CA PHE A 18 -21.59 4.11 -15.75
C PHE A 18 -21.08 5.28 -16.59
N TRP A 19 -21.91 5.92 -17.42
CA TRP A 19 -21.49 7.06 -18.24
C TRP A 19 -21.05 8.25 -17.38
N LYS A 20 -21.68 8.43 -16.22
CA LYS A 20 -21.27 9.45 -15.25
C LYS A 20 -19.81 9.27 -14.79
N LEU A 21 -19.27 8.04 -14.81
CA LEU A 21 -17.89 7.78 -14.42
C LEU A 21 -16.89 8.20 -15.50
N LEU A 22 -17.28 8.20 -16.79
CA LEU A 22 -16.42 8.63 -17.90
C LEU A 22 -16.09 10.13 -17.85
N PHE A 23 -16.94 10.95 -17.22
CA PHE A 23 -16.68 12.39 -17.08
C PHE A 23 -15.83 12.75 -15.85
N ARG A 24 -15.41 11.76 -15.06
CA ARG A 24 -14.59 12.01 -13.86
C ARG A 24 -13.12 12.15 -14.23
N TRP A 25 -12.43 13.15 -13.67
CA TRP A 25 -10.99 13.34 -13.89
C TRP A 25 -10.11 12.65 -12.83
N LYS A 26 -10.44 12.84 -11.54
CA LYS A 26 -9.63 12.32 -10.42
C LYS A 26 -9.65 10.79 -10.38
N GLY A 27 -8.48 10.17 -10.59
CA GLY A 27 -8.33 8.71 -10.62
C GLY A 27 -8.88 8.05 -11.87
N SER A 28 -9.08 8.81 -12.94
CA SER A 28 -9.57 8.30 -14.22
C SER A 28 -8.44 7.81 -15.12
N ILE A 29 -8.82 7.05 -16.16
CA ILE A 29 -7.90 6.63 -17.22
C ILE A 29 -7.29 7.84 -17.93
N TYR A 30 -8.07 8.89 -18.21
CA TYR A 30 -7.59 10.08 -18.92
C TYR A 30 -6.43 10.77 -18.18
N LYS A 31 -6.54 10.90 -16.86
CA LYS A 31 -5.47 11.49 -16.06
C LYS A 31 -4.18 10.66 -16.09
N LEU A 32 -4.30 9.34 -16.26
CA LEU A 32 -3.17 8.42 -16.29
C LEU A 32 -2.50 8.34 -17.66
N VAL A 33 -3.27 8.37 -18.76
CA VAL A 33 -2.74 8.08 -20.12
C VAL A 33 -2.56 9.30 -21.01
N TRP A 34 -3.01 10.50 -20.59
CA TRP A 34 -2.95 11.68 -21.47
C TRP A 34 -1.52 12.04 -21.94
N PRO A 35 -0.44 11.92 -21.13
CA PRO A 35 0.91 12.23 -21.61
C PRO A 35 1.36 11.24 -22.69
N GLU A 36 1.12 9.96 -22.48
CA GLU A 36 1.46 8.89 -23.43
C GLU A 36 0.63 9.01 -24.70
N LEU A 37 -0.67 9.30 -24.58
CA LEU A 37 -1.56 9.53 -25.72
C LEU A 37 -1.12 10.75 -26.54
N LEU A 38 -0.70 11.83 -25.88
CA LEU A 38 -0.17 13.00 -26.56
C LEU A 38 1.14 12.65 -27.30
N ALA A 39 2.07 11.96 -26.66
CA ALA A 39 3.32 11.52 -27.29
C ALA A 39 3.06 10.61 -28.49
N TYR A 40 2.16 9.63 -28.35
CA TYR A 40 1.73 8.75 -29.44
C TYR A 40 1.12 9.54 -30.59
N SER A 41 0.20 10.47 -30.30
CA SER A 41 -0.45 11.29 -31.31
C SER A 41 0.56 12.17 -32.05
N CYS A 42 1.50 12.79 -31.33
CA CYS A 42 2.58 13.59 -31.93
C CYS A 42 3.43 12.75 -32.88
N LEU A 43 3.85 11.55 -32.49
CA LEU A 43 4.62 10.65 -33.35
C LEU A 43 3.83 10.21 -34.58
N TYR A 44 2.57 9.82 -34.38
CA TYR A 44 1.67 9.43 -35.47
C TYR A 44 1.52 10.56 -36.50
N TYR A 45 1.21 11.78 -36.04
CA TYR A 45 1.06 12.91 -36.94
C TYR A 45 2.38 13.36 -37.55
N ALA A 46 3.52 13.23 -36.85
CA ALA A 46 4.83 13.47 -37.43
C ALA A 46 5.12 12.51 -38.61
N CYS A 47 4.84 11.21 -38.44
CA CYS A 47 4.94 10.24 -39.54
C CYS A 47 3.98 10.56 -40.68
N ASN A 48 2.74 10.95 -40.38
CA ASN A 48 1.73 11.32 -41.37
C ASN A 48 2.16 12.54 -42.19
N LEU A 49 2.63 13.60 -41.53
CA LEU A 49 3.10 14.82 -42.18
C LEU A 49 4.37 14.56 -42.99
N ALA A 50 5.31 13.75 -42.48
CA ALA A 50 6.49 13.35 -43.22
C ALA A 50 6.12 12.58 -44.50
N TYR A 51 5.20 11.60 -44.40
CA TYR A 51 4.70 10.86 -45.57
C TYR A 51 4.04 11.78 -46.60
N ARG A 52 3.21 12.73 -46.16
CA ARG A 52 2.48 13.63 -47.08
C ARG A 52 3.37 14.67 -47.76
N PHE A 53 4.27 15.29 -47.01
CA PHE A 53 4.95 16.52 -47.42
C PHE A 53 6.47 16.40 -47.61
N ALA A 54 7.13 15.40 -46.99
CA ALA A 54 8.58 15.27 -47.04
C ALA A 54 9.08 14.12 -47.93
N LEU A 55 8.33 13.02 -48.03
CA LEU A 55 8.75 11.85 -48.81
C LEU A 55 8.50 12.02 -50.32
N SER A 56 9.44 11.54 -51.13
CA SER A 56 9.26 11.40 -52.58
C SER A 56 8.31 10.25 -52.94
N GLU A 57 7.81 10.20 -54.17
CA GLU A 57 6.89 9.15 -54.63
C GLU A 57 7.47 7.72 -54.49
N GLU A 58 8.77 7.55 -54.69
CA GLU A 58 9.43 6.25 -54.47
C GLU A 58 9.49 5.87 -52.98
N GLN A 59 9.81 6.84 -52.12
CA GLN A 59 9.86 6.64 -50.66
C GLN A 59 8.48 6.37 -50.07
N LYS A 60 7.42 7.00 -50.60
CA LYS A 60 6.03 6.73 -50.20
C LYS A 60 5.64 5.28 -50.44
N ARG A 61 5.95 4.73 -51.62
CA ARG A 61 5.71 3.31 -51.94
C ARG A 61 6.45 2.37 -51.00
N LEU A 62 7.66 2.72 -50.56
CA LEU A 62 8.39 1.95 -49.55
C LEU A 62 7.73 2.04 -48.17
N PHE A 63 7.34 3.25 -47.75
CA PHE A 63 6.65 3.49 -46.48
C PHE A 63 5.32 2.72 -46.38
N GLU A 64 4.55 2.65 -47.47
CA GLU A 64 3.32 1.86 -47.55
C GLU A 64 3.60 0.37 -47.34
N LYS A 65 4.64 -0.18 -47.98
CA LYS A 65 5.05 -1.58 -47.78
C LYS A 65 5.44 -1.84 -46.33
N VAL A 66 6.20 -0.94 -45.71
CA VAL A 66 6.57 -1.05 -44.28
C VAL A 66 5.35 -0.97 -43.38
N SER A 67 4.40 -0.08 -43.69
CA SER A 67 3.16 0.07 -42.91
C SER A 67 2.32 -1.21 -42.93
N VAL A 68 2.14 -1.82 -44.10
CA VAL A 68 1.45 -3.11 -44.26
C VAL A 68 2.20 -4.23 -43.54
N TYR A 69 3.54 -4.24 -43.63
CA TYR A 69 4.37 -5.21 -42.91
C TYR A 69 4.18 -5.07 -41.38
N CYS A 70 4.20 -3.86 -40.83
CA CYS A 70 3.95 -3.63 -39.40
C CYS A 70 2.54 -4.06 -38.98
N GLN A 71 1.52 -3.80 -39.81
CA GLN A 71 0.14 -4.21 -39.53
C GLN A 71 0.02 -5.72 -39.37
N TYR A 72 0.69 -6.50 -40.22
CA TYR A 72 0.68 -7.97 -40.14
C TYR A 72 1.15 -8.50 -38.76
N PHE A 73 2.15 -7.87 -38.14
CA PHE A 73 2.62 -8.26 -36.81
C PHE A 73 1.75 -7.76 -35.67
N SER A 74 1.03 -6.64 -35.85
CA SER A 74 0.10 -6.14 -34.84
C SER A 74 -1.03 -7.13 -34.54
N ASP A 75 -1.49 -7.87 -35.56
CA ASP A 75 -2.61 -8.81 -35.43
C ASP A 75 -2.20 -10.17 -34.81
N LEU A 76 -0.89 -10.45 -34.72
CA LEU A 76 -0.36 -11.73 -34.23
C LEU A 76 -0.20 -11.81 -32.71
N ILE A 77 -0.25 -10.69 -31.97
CA ILE A 77 0.05 -10.66 -30.53
C ILE A 77 -1.26 -10.64 -29.71
N PRO A 78 -1.57 -11.70 -28.93
CA PRO A 78 -2.78 -11.74 -28.09
C PRO A 78 -2.60 -10.93 -26.80
N LEU A 79 -2.48 -9.61 -26.93
CA LEU A 79 -2.21 -8.66 -25.83
C LEU A 79 -3.22 -8.77 -24.69
N SER A 80 -4.50 -8.92 -25.06
CA SER A 80 -5.62 -8.97 -24.12
C SER A 80 -5.49 -10.12 -23.12
N PHE A 81 -4.95 -11.27 -23.54
CA PHE A 81 -4.78 -12.44 -22.68
C PHE A 81 -3.71 -12.19 -21.61
N VAL A 82 -2.50 -11.83 -22.03
CA VAL A 82 -1.37 -11.57 -21.12
C VAL A 82 -1.70 -10.42 -20.17
N LEU A 83 -2.34 -9.36 -20.68
CA LEU A 83 -2.77 -8.23 -19.87
C LEU A 83 -3.80 -8.65 -18.81
N GLY A 84 -4.76 -9.50 -19.18
CA GLY A 84 -5.77 -10.02 -18.27
C GLY A 84 -5.16 -10.73 -17.06
N PHE A 85 -4.28 -11.72 -17.28
CA PHE A 85 -3.62 -12.43 -16.18
C PHE A 85 -2.78 -11.52 -15.29
N TYR A 86 -1.99 -10.64 -15.90
CA TYR A 86 -1.14 -9.71 -15.15
C TYR A 86 -1.98 -8.78 -14.27
N VAL A 87 -3.04 -8.19 -14.84
CA VAL A 87 -3.95 -7.29 -14.11
C VAL A 87 -4.67 -8.04 -12.98
N SER A 88 -5.12 -9.28 -13.20
CA SER A 88 -5.74 -10.09 -12.14
C SER A 88 -4.80 -10.29 -10.94
N ILE A 89 -3.53 -10.61 -11.18
CA ILE A 89 -2.52 -10.77 -10.11
C ILE A 89 -2.29 -9.44 -9.38
N VAL A 90 -2.18 -8.32 -10.11
CA VAL A 90 -2.00 -6.99 -9.50
C VAL A 90 -3.18 -6.62 -8.61
N VAL A 91 -4.42 -6.81 -9.09
CA VAL A 91 -5.64 -6.48 -8.35
C VAL A 91 -5.78 -7.37 -7.10
N GLN A 92 -5.48 -8.66 -7.22
CA GLN A 92 -5.50 -9.58 -6.09
C GLN A 92 -4.51 -9.14 -5.01
N ARG A 93 -3.25 -8.89 -5.36
CA ARG A 93 -2.22 -8.43 -4.42
C ARG A 93 -2.55 -7.07 -3.81
N TRP A 94 -3.16 -6.17 -4.58
CA TRP A 94 -3.62 -4.88 -4.06
C TRP A 94 -4.68 -5.05 -2.98
N TRP A 95 -5.65 -5.94 -3.20
CA TRP A 95 -6.70 -6.23 -2.22
C TRP A 95 -6.16 -6.93 -0.97
N GLU A 96 -5.27 -7.91 -1.13
CA GLU A 96 -4.64 -8.61 -0.02
C GLU A 96 -3.78 -7.66 0.85
N GLN A 97 -3.08 -6.70 0.25
CA GLN A 97 -2.39 -5.65 0.99
C GLN A 97 -3.36 -4.76 1.79
N TYR A 98 -4.49 -4.37 1.20
CA TYR A 98 -5.52 -3.62 1.90
C TYR A 98 -6.08 -4.42 3.10
N MET A 99 -6.37 -5.70 2.91
CA MET A 99 -6.84 -6.60 3.97
C MET A 99 -5.76 -6.87 5.04
N SER A 100 -4.48 -6.67 4.71
CA SER A 100 -3.36 -6.78 5.64
C SER A 100 -3.10 -5.50 6.44
N LEU A 101 -3.85 -4.41 6.21
CA LEU A 101 -3.74 -3.21 7.03
C LEU A 101 -4.12 -3.53 8.48
N PRO A 102 -3.22 -3.29 9.46
CA PRO A 102 -3.47 -3.63 10.83
C PRO A 102 -4.38 -2.57 11.48
N TRP A 103 -5.49 -3.02 12.09
CA TRP A 103 -6.42 -2.15 12.81
C TRP A 103 -6.30 -2.41 14.33
N PRO A 104 -6.11 -1.36 15.15
CA PRO A 104 -5.89 -1.53 16.59
C PRO A 104 -7.17 -1.85 17.37
N ASP A 105 -8.33 -1.74 16.74
CA ASP A 105 -9.67 -1.77 17.34
C ASP A 105 -9.93 -2.99 18.22
N SER A 106 -9.63 -4.19 17.72
CA SER A 106 -9.84 -5.45 18.47
C SER A 106 -9.01 -5.48 19.75
N LEU A 107 -7.73 -5.11 19.67
CA LEU A 107 -6.85 -5.06 20.83
C LEU A 107 -7.25 -3.93 21.78
N ALA A 108 -7.66 -2.77 21.26
CA ALA A 108 -8.14 -1.64 22.05
C ALA A 108 -9.34 -2.03 22.91
N LEU A 109 -10.28 -2.81 22.35
CA LEU A 109 -11.42 -3.36 23.07
C LEU A 109 -10.96 -4.19 24.28
N PHE A 110 -10.09 -5.18 24.06
CA PHE A 110 -9.61 -6.05 25.15
C PHE A 110 -8.78 -5.29 26.18
N VAL A 111 -7.90 -4.38 25.76
CA VAL A 111 -7.09 -3.55 26.68
C VAL A 111 -7.99 -2.67 27.55
N SER A 112 -9.07 -2.12 26.96
CA SER A 112 -10.03 -1.28 27.68
C SER A 112 -10.83 -2.08 28.71
N THR A 113 -11.29 -3.29 28.36
CA THR A 113 -12.15 -4.10 29.22
C THR A 113 -11.40 -4.94 30.26
N SER A 114 -10.17 -5.36 29.94
CA SER A 114 -9.45 -6.37 30.74
C SER A 114 -8.38 -5.79 31.68
N ILE A 115 -7.88 -4.57 31.42
CA ILE A 115 -6.99 -3.87 32.35
C ILE A 115 -7.85 -2.96 33.24
N HIS A 116 -8.20 -3.45 34.43
CA HIS A 116 -9.07 -2.75 35.38
C HIS A 116 -8.33 -1.66 36.16
N GLY A 117 -9.08 -0.73 36.75
CA GLY A 117 -8.56 0.35 37.59
C GLY A 117 -8.80 1.73 36.97
N LEU A 118 -9.32 2.63 37.79
CA LEU A 118 -9.55 4.04 37.47
C LEU A 118 -8.38 4.95 37.90
N ASP A 119 -7.41 4.37 38.61
CA ASP A 119 -6.21 5.06 39.04
C ASP A 119 -5.28 5.38 37.85
N GLU A 120 -4.39 6.33 38.08
CA GLU A 120 -3.47 6.83 37.06
C GLU A 120 -2.60 5.71 36.46
N ARG A 121 -2.14 4.76 37.28
CA ARG A 121 -1.28 3.66 36.82
C ARG A 121 -2.00 2.77 35.80
N SER A 122 -3.24 2.36 36.07
CA SER A 122 -4.04 1.58 35.10
C SER A 122 -4.34 2.36 33.82
N ARG A 123 -4.66 3.65 33.95
CA ARG A 123 -4.87 4.52 32.79
C ARG A 123 -3.60 4.62 31.93
N LEU A 124 -2.44 4.78 32.55
CA LEU A 124 -1.14 4.84 31.86
C LEU A 124 -0.79 3.50 31.20
N MET A 125 -1.06 2.36 31.85
CA MET A 125 -0.87 1.03 31.23
C MET A 125 -1.69 0.88 29.94
N ARG A 126 -3.00 1.16 29.99
CA ARG A 126 -3.87 1.08 28.80
C ARG A 126 -3.39 1.99 27.67
N ARG A 127 -3.09 3.25 27.98
CA ARG A 127 -2.58 4.23 27.00
C ARG A 127 -1.24 3.80 26.39
N THR A 128 -0.34 3.26 27.20
CA THR A 128 1.01 2.88 26.75
C THR A 128 0.97 1.63 25.86
N VAL A 129 0.15 0.63 26.20
CA VAL A 129 -0.09 -0.53 25.32
C VAL A 129 -0.57 -0.07 23.95
N MET A 130 -1.61 0.77 23.89
CA MET A 130 -2.14 1.25 22.61
C MET A 130 -1.15 2.15 21.85
N ARG A 131 -0.37 2.97 22.56
CA ARG A 131 0.69 3.79 21.93
C ARG A 131 1.75 2.91 21.28
N TYR A 132 2.14 1.80 21.91
CA TYR A 132 3.09 0.86 21.31
C TYR A 132 2.55 0.14 20.07
N VAL A 133 1.28 -0.25 20.08
CA VAL A 133 0.62 -0.83 18.91
C VAL A 133 0.62 0.16 17.73
N ASN A 134 0.22 1.41 17.99
CA ASN A 134 0.21 2.47 16.99
C ASN A 134 1.64 2.84 16.52
N LEU A 135 2.63 2.80 17.42
CA LEU A 135 4.03 3.03 17.07
C LEU A 135 4.54 1.94 16.11
N THR A 136 4.21 0.67 16.35
CA THR A 136 4.55 -0.42 15.41
C THR A 136 3.91 -0.19 14.05
N GLU A 137 2.63 0.15 13.99
CA GLU A 137 1.93 0.47 12.74
C GLU A 137 2.63 1.59 11.97
N ILE A 138 2.94 2.70 12.64
CA ILE A 138 3.61 3.84 12.03
C ILE A 138 5.01 3.46 11.53
N ILE A 139 5.81 2.72 12.31
CA ILE A 139 7.13 2.26 11.87
C ILE A 139 7.01 1.36 10.63
N THR A 140 6.04 0.44 10.60
CA THR A 140 5.76 -0.38 9.42
C THR A 140 5.39 0.49 8.22
N PHE A 141 4.53 1.49 8.38
CA PHE A 141 4.16 2.39 7.29
C PHE A 141 5.29 3.31 6.82
N ILE A 142 6.18 3.75 7.72
CA ILE A 142 7.39 4.51 7.34
C ILE A 142 8.27 3.71 6.38
N MET A 143 8.31 2.38 6.52
CA MET A 143 9.11 1.51 5.66
C MET A 143 8.52 1.36 4.25
N ILE A 144 7.19 1.29 4.13
CA ILE A 144 6.52 0.89 2.87
C ILE A 144 5.79 2.04 2.16
N SER A 145 5.51 3.16 2.86
CA SER A 145 4.70 4.26 2.34
C SER A 145 5.51 5.57 2.26
N PRO A 146 5.83 6.06 1.03
CA PRO A 146 6.54 7.32 0.85
C PRO A 146 5.82 8.52 1.49
N GLY A 147 4.49 8.51 1.53
CA GLY A 147 3.70 9.57 2.17
C GLY A 147 3.91 9.62 3.68
N VAL A 148 4.00 8.46 4.32
CA VAL A 148 4.25 8.37 5.77
C VAL A 148 5.73 8.65 6.07
N LYS A 149 6.66 8.15 5.24
CA LYS A 149 8.10 8.47 5.36
C LYS A 149 8.38 9.98 5.24
N LYS A 150 7.67 10.69 4.36
CA LYS A 150 7.77 12.15 4.26
C LYS A 150 7.26 12.87 5.51
N ARG A 151 6.24 12.33 6.18
CA ARG A 151 5.70 12.87 7.43
C ARG A 151 6.59 12.57 8.64
N PHE A 152 7.21 11.40 8.66
CA PHE A 152 8.10 10.95 9.74
C PHE A 152 9.46 10.46 9.18
N PRO A 153 10.35 11.37 8.75
CA PRO A 153 11.64 10.99 8.17
C PRO A 153 12.58 10.33 9.17
N THR A 154 12.61 10.83 10.42
CA THR A 154 13.50 10.38 11.51
C THR A 154 12.69 9.96 12.75
N LEU A 155 13.33 9.26 13.69
CA LEU A 155 12.72 8.89 14.97
C LEU A 155 12.35 10.12 15.82
N GLU A 156 13.06 11.23 15.66
CA GLU A 156 12.78 12.49 16.37
C GLU A 156 11.38 13.03 16.03
N HIS A 157 10.94 12.91 14.77
CA HIS A 157 9.60 13.30 14.36
C HIS A 157 8.51 12.45 15.05
N LEU A 158 8.82 11.19 15.41
CA LEU A 158 7.91 10.35 16.21
C LEU A 158 7.87 10.79 17.67
N VAL A 159 8.98 11.32 18.18
CA VAL A 159 9.06 11.88 19.54
C VAL A 159 8.28 13.20 19.62
N GLU A 160 8.49 14.10 18.69
CA GLU A 160 7.75 15.37 18.59
C GLU A 160 6.25 15.15 18.43
N ALA A 161 5.84 14.13 17.69
CA ALA A 161 4.43 13.75 17.54
C ALA A 161 3.84 13.05 18.77
N GLY A 162 4.64 12.79 19.82
CA GLY A 162 4.19 12.12 21.05
C GLY A 162 3.88 10.62 20.88
N ILE A 163 4.33 10.01 19.78
CA ILE A 163 4.14 8.58 19.50
C ILE A 163 5.25 7.76 20.19
N LEU A 164 6.48 8.28 20.18
CA LEU A 164 7.65 7.71 20.82
C LEU A 164 8.11 8.63 21.96
N THR A 165 8.68 8.08 23.02
CA THR A 165 9.33 8.92 24.05
C THR A 165 10.84 8.98 23.81
N SER A 166 11.51 10.02 24.33
CA SER A 166 12.97 10.16 24.18
C SER A 166 13.75 8.98 24.79
N ASN A 167 13.23 8.35 25.85
CA ASN A 167 13.86 7.16 26.44
C ASN A 167 13.71 5.94 25.53
N GLU A 168 12.56 5.76 24.90
CA GLU A 168 12.33 4.67 23.95
C GLU A 168 13.12 4.86 22.66
N GLN A 169 13.29 6.11 22.21
CA GLN A 169 14.16 6.43 21.08
C GLN A 169 15.59 5.98 21.32
N LYS A 170 16.16 6.24 22.52
CA LYS A 170 17.50 5.75 22.86
C LYS A 170 17.63 4.24 22.73
N ILE A 171 16.61 3.48 23.14
CA ILE A 171 16.60 2.02 22.98
C ILE A 171 16.61 1.64 21.50
N PHE A 172 15.86 2.34 20.65
CA PHE A 172 15.92 2.15 19.20
C PHE A 172 17.32 2.45 18.64
N ASP A 173 17.94 3.55 19.04
CA ASP A 173 19.27 3.96 18.58
C ASP A 173 20.35 2.94 18.96
N ASP A 174 20.33 2.47 20.21
CA ASP A 174 21.23 1.43 20.70
C ASP A 174 21.09 0.11 19.92
N LEU A 175 19.86 -0.24 19.53
CA LEU A 175 19.60 -1.42 18.70
C LEU A 175 19.99 -1.20 17.24
N ASN A 176 19.79 0.01 16.71
CA ASN A 176 20.19 0.39 15.36
C ASN A 176 21.71 0.34 15.20
N ALA A 177 22.47 0.68 16.25
CA ALA A 177 23.92 0.54 16.27
C ALA A 177 24.39 -0.93 16.19
N LYS A 178 23.58 -1.89 16.65
CA LYS A 178 23.94 -3.32 16.70
C LYS A 178 23.53 -4.11 15.48
N THR A 179 22.45 -3.72 14.79
CA THR A 179 21.95 -4.46 13.63
C THR A 179 21.20 -3.54 12.67
N SER A 180 21.31 -3.82 11.36
CA SER A 180 20.56 -3.14 10.31
C SER A 180 19.13 -3.66 10.13
N HIS A 181 18.74 -4.76 10.79
CA HIS A 181 17.40 -5.31 10.66
C HIS A 181 16.32 -4.37 11.20
N SER A 182 15.12 -4.43 10.60
CA SER A 182 13.99 -3.63 11.06
C SER A 182 13.53 -4.05 12.46
N LYS A 183 13.16 -3.05 13.27
CA LYS A 183 12.71 -3.20 14.66
C LYS A 183 11.23 -2.84 14.84
N TYR A 184 10.43 -2.93 13.77
CA TYR A 184 8.98 -2.64 13.83
C TYR A 184 8.23 -3.47 14.89
N TRP A 185 8.74 -4.66 15.21
CA TRP A 185 8.17 -5.59 16.20
C TRP A 185 8.48 -5.20 17.66
N MET A 186 9.49 -4.34 17.90
CA MET A 186 9.97 -4.03 19.25
C MET A 186 8.89 -3.41 20.17
N PRO A 187 8.08 -2.43 19.71
CA PRO A 187 7.02 -1.88 20.54
C PRO A 187 5.98 -2.93 20.96
N LEU A 188 5.68 -3.93 20.12
CA LEU A 188 4.75 -5.01 20.48
C LEU A 188 5.29 -5.88 21.62
N VAL A 189 6.60 -6.09 21.68
CA VAL A 189 7.24 -6.77 22.82
C VAL A 189 7.09 -5.94 24.11
N TRP A 190 7.26 -4.62 24.01
CA TRP A 190 7.01 -3.73 25.15
C TRP A 190 5.54 -3.73 25.58
N ALA A 191 4.60 -3.78 24.63
CA ALA A 191 3.16 -3.89 24.91
C ALA A 191 2.83 -5.17 25.67
N GLY A 192 3.32 -6.32 25.19
CA GLY A 192 3.17 -7.61 25.89
C GLY A 192 3.79 -7.60 27.29
N SER A 193 4.92 -6.91 27.48
CA SER A 193 5.57 -6.75 28.78
C SER A 193 4.72 -5.93 29.76
N ILE A 194 4.01 -4.90 29.29
CA ILE A 194 3.08 -4.13 30.12
C ILE A 194 1.87 -4.98 30.51
N ILE A 195 1.33 -5.78 29.59
CA ILE A 195 0.23 -6.71 29.87
C ILE A 195 0.64 -7.73 30.94
N ALA A 196 1.81 -8.37 30.80
CA ALA A 196 2.33 -9.30 31.80
C ALA A 196 2.51 -8.63 33.18
N ARG A 197 2.98 -7.37 33.18
CA ARG A 197 3.10 -6.58 34.41
C ARG A 197 1.74 -6.26 35.03
N ALA A 198 0.75 -5.85 34.23
CA ALA A 198 -0.61 -5.58 34.70
C ALA A 198 -1.25 -6.81 35.34
N ARG A 199 -0.96 -8.01 34.82
CA ARG A 199 -1.38 -9.27 35.44
C ARG A 199 -0.71 -9.51 36.79
N LYS A 200 0.62 -9.32 36.88
CA LYS A 200 1.37 -9.45 38.14
C LYS A 200 0.89 -8.46 39.20
N GLU A 201 0.45 -7.29 38.79
CA GLU A 201 -0.12 -6.26 39.67
C GLU A 201 -1.60 -6.49 40.04
N GLY A 202 -2.22 -7.59 39.58
CA GLY A 202 -3.63 -7.90 39.86
C GLY A 202 -4.63 -7.00 39.11
N ARG A 203 -4.18 -6.23 38.11
CA ARG A 203 -5.03 -5.34 37.30
C ARG A 203 -5.75 -6.08 36.18
N ILE A 204 -5.24 -7.25 35.82
CA ILE A 204 -5.91 -8.23 34.96
C ILE A 204 -6.28 -9.41 35.84
N ARG A 205 -7.55 -9.83 35.81
CA ARG A 205 -8.12 -10.81 36.75
C ARG A 205 -7.70 -12.23 36.46
N ASP A 206 -7.62 -12.58 35.18
CA ASP A 206 -7.43 -13.96 34.73
C ASP A 206 -6.37 -14.06 33.61
N ASP A 207 -5.80 -15.25 33.48
CA ASP A 207 -4.75 -15.52 32.49
C ASP A 207 -5.31 -15.67 31.07
N PHE A 208 -6.62 -15.94 30.91
CA PHE A 208 -7.26 -16.00 29.60
C PHE A 208 -7.30 -14.62 28.95
N ALA A 209 -7.63 -13.57 29.69
CA ALA A 209 -7.59 -12.20 29.22
C ALA A 209 -6.18 -11.77 28.80
N VAL A 210 -5.15 -12.21 29.53
CA VAL A 210 -3.74 -12.01 29.14
C VAL A 210 -3.45 -12.71 27.81
N LYS A 211 -3.78 -13.99 27.70
CA LYS A 211 -3.58 -14.78 26.47
C LYS A 211 -4.28 -14.13 25.28
N THR A 212 -5.56 -13.75 25.42
CA THR A 212 -6.32 -13.10 24.33
C THR A 212 -5.67 -11.81 23.85
N MET A 213 -5.18 -10.96 24.76
CA MET A 213 -4.47 -9.74 24.35
C MET A 213 -3.12 -10.04 23.66
N LEU A 214 -2.38 -11.04 24.12
CA LEU A 214 -1.12 -11.45 23.48
C LEU A 214 -1.36 -12.09 22.10
N ASP A 215 -2.43 -12.87 21.95
CA ASP A 215 -2.85 -13.44 20.67
C ASP A 215 -3.22 -12.32 19.68
N GLU A 216 -3.95 -11.30 20.14
CA GLU A 216 -4.26 -10.12 19.31
C GLU A 216 -3.02 -9.30 18.93
N ILE A 217 -2.05 -9.14 19.84
CA ILE A 217 -0.75 -8.54 19.52
C ILE A 217 -0.02 -9.34 18.43
N ASN A 218 -0.01 -10.67 18.54
CA ASN A 218 0.61 -11.54 17.53
C ASN A 218 -0.11 -11.47 16.18
N ARG A 219 -1.45 -11.41 16.19
CA ARG A 219 -2.25 -11.20 14.98
C ARG A 219 -1.91 -9.85 14.32
N PHE A 220 -1.86 -8.78 15.10
CA PHE A 220 -1.47 -7.44 14.63
C PHE A 220 -0.06 -7.45 14.03
N ARG A 221 0.90 -8.09 14.70
CA ARG A 221 2.26 -8.30 14.20
C ARG A 221 2.27 -9.03 12.86
N GLY A 222 1.43 -10.06 12.72
CA GLY A 222 1.28 -10.84 11.49
C GLY A 222 0.82 -9.99 10.31
N LEU A 223 -0.15 -9.10 10.53
CA LEU A 223 -0.63 -8.14 9.53
C LEU A 223 0.48 -7.16 9.10
N CYS A 224 1.21 -6.57 10.06
CA CYS A 224 2.40 -5.76 9.75
C CYS A 224 3.45 -6.54 8.95
N GLY A 225 3.71 -7.80 9.33
CA GLY A 225 4.62 -8.69 8.63
C GLY A 225 4.18 -8.96 7.20
N GLY A 226 2.88 -9.21 6.97
CA GLY A 226 2.30 -9.40 5.64
C GLY A 226 2.53 -8.19 4.74
N LEU A 227 2.30 -6.97 5.24
CA LEU A 227 2.59 -5.75 4.49
C LEU A 227 4.07 -5.65 4.09
N LEU A 228 4.99 -5.93 5.03
CA LEU A 228 6.42 -5.93 4.74
C LEU A 228 6.82 -7.01 3.72
N SER A 229 6.14 -8.17 3.73
CA SER A 229 6.34 -9.22 2.73
C SER A 229 5.90 -8.78 1.34
N TYR A 230 4.77 -8.06 1.20
CA TYR A 230 4.33 -7.53 -0.09
C TYR A 230 5.24 -6.44 -0.65
N ASP A 231 5.81 -5.61 0.24
CA ASP A 231 6.79 -4.58 -0.13
C ASP A 231 8.12 -5.23 -0.58
N TRP A 232 8.62 -6.21 0.17
CA TRP A 232 9.86 -6.89 -0.16
C TRP A 232 9.75 -7.78 -1.40
N ILE A 233 8.67 -8.56 -1.51
CA ILE A 233 8.45 -9.51 -2.60
C ILE A 233 7.45 -8.94 -3.59
N SER A 234 7.97 -8.18 -4.56
CA SER A 234 7.21 -7.65 -5.70
C SER A 234 6.78 -8.74 -6.69
N ILE A 235 5.86 -8.40 -7.61
CA ILE A 235 5.56 -9.26 -8.76
C ILE A 235 6.88 -9.50 -9.52
N PRO A 236 7.21 -10.76 -9.90
CA PRO A 236 8.44 -11.06 -10.62
C PRO A 236 8.69 -10.10 -11.79
N LEU A 237 9.88 -9.52 -11.84
CA LEU A 237 10.25 -8.52 -12.83
C LEU A 237 9.97 -8.99 -14.27
N VAL A 238 10.26 -10.27 -14.54
CA VAL A 238 10.00 -10.90 -15.84
C VAL A 238 8.55 -10.78 -16.28
N TYR A 239 7.57 -10.93 -15.39
CA TYR A 239 6.16 -10.80 -15.76
C TYR A 239 5.79 -9.35 -16.09
N THR A 240 6.35 -8.40 -15.35
CA THR A 240 6.19 -6.98 -15.64
C THR A 240 6.83 -6.61 -16.98
N GLN A 241 8.02 -7.13 -17.27
CA GLN A 241 8.73 -6.89 -18.55
C GLN A 241 7.98 -7.51 -19.73
N VAL A 242 7.53 -8.76 -19.62
CA VAL A 242 6.73 -9.42 -20.68
C VAL A 242 5.45 -8.62 -20.96
N LYS A 243 4.78 -8.12 -19.92
CA LYS A 243 3.61 -7.25 -20.11
C LYS A 243 3.99 -5.95 -20.84
N ILE A 244 5.11 -5.31 -20.50
CA ILE A 244 5.53 -4.04 -21.10
C ILE A 244 5.97 -4.22 -22.55
N LEU A 245 6.72 -5.29 -22.87
CA LEU A 245 7.21 -5.53 -24.22
C LEU A 245 6.10 -5.90 -25.21
N ASN A 246 5.02 -6.49 -24.70
CA ASN A 246 3.88 -6.85 -25.51
C ASN A 246 2.98 -5.63 -25.80
N VAL A 247 2.75 -4.73 -24.84
CA VAL A 247 1.85 -3.57 -24.97
C VAL A 247 2.51 -2.40 -25.69
#